data_AF-A0A0M1J9Q3-F1
#
_entry.id   AF-A0A0M1J9Q3-F1
#
_cell.length_a   1.000
_cell.length_b   1.000
_cell.length_c   1.000
_cell.angle_alpha   90.00
_cell.angle_beta   90.00
_cell.angle_gamma   90.00
#
_symmetry.space_group_name_H-M   'P 1'
#
loop_
_entity.id
_entity.type
_entity.pdbx_description
1 polymer ?
#
loop_
_entity_poly.entity_id
_entity_poly.type
_entity_poly.pdbx_seq_one_letter_code
_entity_poly.pdbx_strand_id
1 'polypeptide(L)'
;MIKATKSEKVPNNMQSIFREIVTLTDEFSKHHLNSEYAQLARYATAALCRKRPSPLSSGRPNTWACGIIYALGFVNFLFDRSQDLHINATDLCKGFSVNKSTGATKSKIVRD
;
A
#
# COMPACT_ATOMS: atom_id res chain seq x y z
N MET A 1 12.04 -1.60 -12.29
CA MET A 1 11.83 -0.94 -10.97
C MET A 1 11.22 0.42 -11.21
N ILE A 2 9.96 0.62 -10.80
CA ILE A 2 9.39 1.97 -10.73
C ILE A 2 10.29 2.75 -9.76
N LYS A 3 11.10 3.68 -10.26
CA LYS A 3 11.69 4.72 -9.40
C LYS A 3 10.49 5.49 -8.86
N ALA A 4 10.03 5.14 -7.66
CA ALA A 4 9.00 5.88 -6.98
C ALA A 4 9.53 7.31 -6.83
N THR A 5 9.09 8.19 -7.72
CA THR A 5 9.31 9.61 -7.55
C THR A 5 8.70 9.97 -6.20
N LYS A 6 9.49 10.60 -5.32
CA LYS A 6 9.07 11.10 -4.00
C LYS A 6 8.09 12.26 -4.20
N SER A 7 6.91 11.93 -4.73
CA SER A 7 5.90 12.87 -5.21
C SER A 7 4.52 12.28 -5.01
N GLU A 8 3.71 13.01 -4.26
CA GLU A 8 2.30 12.72 -4.00
C GLU A 8 1.37 13.38 -5.04
N LYS A 9 1.91 14.03 -6.07
CA LYS A 9 1.09 14.65 -7.12
C LYS A 9 0.34 13.57 -7.91
N VAL A 10 -0.98 13.70 -7.98
CA VAL A 10 -1.87 12.78 -8.71
C VAL A 10 -2.76 13.54 -9.70
N PRO A 11 -3.22 12.89 -10.78
CA PRO A 11 -4.23 13.47 -11.68
C PRO A 11 -5.52 13.85 -10.93
N ASN A 12 -6.21 14.90 -11.39
CA ASN A 12 -7.43 15.41 -10.74
C ASN A 12 -8.51 14.33 -10.56
N ASN A 13 -8.73 13.50 -11.59
CA ASN A 13 -9.70 12.41 -11.54
C ASN A 13 -9.32 11.27 -10.56
N MET A 14 -8.08 11.24 -10.05
CA MET A 14 -7.61 10.24 -9.10
C MET A 14 -7.52 10.76 -7.65
N GLN A 15 -7.77 12.05 -7.41
CA GLN A 15 -7.61 12.65 -6.07
C GLN A 15 -8.49 12.01 -4.99
N SER A 16 -9.73 11.60 -5.34
CA SER A 16 -10.62 10.95 -4.38
C SER A 16 -10.09 9.57 -3.97
N ILE A 17 -9.74 8.73 -4.95
CA ILE A 17 -9.20 7.39 -4.74
C ILE A 17 -7.87 7.44 -3.98
N PHE A 18 -7.01 8.41 -4.34
CA PHE A 18 -5.74 8.64 -3.63
C PHE A 18 -5.97 8.93 -2.15
N ARG A 19 -6.84 9.89 -1.81
CA ARG A 19 -7.12 10.26 -0.41
C ARG A 19 -7.68 9.11 0.40
N GLU A 20 -8.60 8.34 -0.19
CA GLU A 20 -9.23 7.20 0.50
C GLU A 20 -8.20 6.11 0.83
N ILE A 21 -7.37 5.72 -0.14
CA ILE A 21 -6.32 4.73 0.08
C ILE A 21 -5.28 5.24 1.08
N VAL A 22 -4.84 6.50 0.94
CA VAL A 22 -3.86 7.11 1.84
C VAL A 22 -4.37 7.12 3.28
N THR A 23 -5.63 7.51 3.50
CA THR A 23 -6.26 7.49 4.83
C THR A 23 -6.17 6.09 5.46
N LEU A 24 -6.51 5.05 4.70
CA LEU A 24 -6.43 3.67 5.17
C LEU A 24 -4.99 3.24 5.49
N THR A 25 -4.03 3.59 4.64
CA THR A 25 -2.62 3.21 4.84
C THR A 25 -1.96 4.01 5.96
N ASP A 26 -2.34 5.26 6.16
CA ASP A 26 -1.84 6.10 7.25
C ASP A 26 -2.34 5.60 8.60
N GLU A 27 -3.65 5.34 8.71
CA GLU A 27 -4.23 4.79 9.94
C GLU A 27 -3.60 3.44 10.29
N PHE A 28 -3.45 2.54 9.32
CA PHE A 28 -2.77 1.26 9.57
C PHE A 28 -1.32 1.46 10.01
N SER A 29 -0.57 2.33 9.31
CA SER A 29 0.84 2.56 9.61
C SER A 29 1.04 3.20 10.98
N LYS A 30 0.14 4.09 11.39
CA LYS A 30 0.14 4.70 12.74
C LYS A 30 -0.10 3.67 13.84
N HIS A 31 -0.99 2.71 13.63
CA HIS A 31 -1.35 1.73 14.65
C HIS A 31 -0.41 0.52 14.71
N HIS A 32 0.18 0.13 13.59
CA HIS A 32 0.92 -1.13 13.47
C HIS A 32 2.35 -1.00 12.97
N LEU A 33 2.73 0.14 12.40
CA LEU A 33 4.04 0.36 11.79
C LEU A 33 4.68 1.66 12.32
N ASN A 34 5.07 2.56 11.41
CA ASN A 34 5.65 3.85 11.74
C ASN A 34 5.32 4.91 10.66
N SER A 35 5.76 6.14 10.88
CA SER A 35 5.57 7.27 9.95
C SER A 35 6.27 7.09 8.60
N GLU A 36 7.39 6.36 8.56
CA GLU A 36 8.10 6.09 7.31
C GLU A 36 7.27 5.20 6.37
N TYR A 37 6.62 4.17 6.90
CA TYR A 37 5.69 3.33 6.14
C TYR A 37 4.50 4.11 5.60
N ALA A 38 3.94 5.03 6.39
CA ALA A 38 2.87 5.91 5.94
C ALA A 38 3.32 6.75 4.73
N GLN A 39 4.52 7.33 4.81
CA GLN A 39 5.07 8.14 3.72
C GLN A 39 5.38 7.33 2.47
N LEU A 40 5.94 6.12 2.62
CA LEU A 40 6.18 5.20 1.51
C LEU A 40 4.87 4.78 0.83
N ALA A 41 3.81 4.53 1.62
CA ALA A 41 2.50 4.19 1.11
C ALA A 41 1.88 5.33 0.28
N ARG A 42 2.03 6.58 0.72
CA ARG A 42 1.61 7.76 -0.06
C ARG A 42 2.32 7.84 -1.40
N TYR A 43 3.63 7.68 -1.42
CA TYR A 43 4.40 7.69 -2.67
C TYR A 43 4.00 6.54 -3.61
N ALA A 44 3.83 5.33 -3.08
CA ALA A 44 3.40 4.17 -3.86
C ALA A 44 1.99 4.39 -4.44
N THR A 45 1.04 4.87 -3.63
CA THR A 45 -0.33 5.17 -4.04
C THR A 45 -0.34 6.22 -5.15
N ALA A 46 0.41 7.31 -4.99
CA ALA A 46 0.49 8.37 -5.98
C ALA A 46 1.12 7.88 -7.31
N ALA A 47 2.15 7.03 -7.24
CA ALA A 47 2.74 6.41 -8.42
C ALA A 47 1.72 5.53 -9.18
N LEU A 48 0.90 4.76 -8.47
CA LEU A 48 -0.16 3.94 -9.06
C LEU A 48 -1.27 4.81 -9.66
N CYS A 49 -1.64 5.94 -9.03
CA CYS A 49 -2.60 6.90 -9.61
C CYS A 49 -2.12 7.49 -10.94
N ARG A 50 -0.80 7.57 -11.18
CA ARG A 50 -0.21 8.11 -12.41
C ARG A 50 -0.11 7.09 -13.56
N LYS A 51 -0.25 5.79 -13.29
CA LYS A 51 -0.30 4.75 -14.34
C LYS A 51 -1.51 4.97 -15.26
N ARG A 52 -1.39 4.58 -16.53
CA ARG A 52 -2.45 4.74 -17.55
C ARG A 52 -2.74 3.40 -18.25
N PRO A 53 -3.93 2.79 -18.05
CA PRO A 53 -4.94 3.16 -17.05
C PRO A 53 -4.40 2.95 -15.62
N SER A 54 -4.95 3.66 -14.63
CA SER A 54 -4.56 3.44 -13.24
C SER A 54 -5.21 2.14 -12.75
N PRO A 55 -4.45 1.20 -12.15
CA PRO A 55 -5.05 0.00 -11.60
C PRO A 55 -6.00 0.32 -10.43
N LEU A 56 -5.78 1.45 -9.74
CA LEU A 56 -6.59 1.92 -8.62
C LEU A 56 -8.01 2.36 -9.04
N SER A 57 -8.26 2.55 -10.33
CA SER A 57 -9.60 2.87 -10.86
C SER A 57 -10.58 1.69 -10.76
N SER A 58 -10.12 0.50 -10.34
CA SER A 58 -10.95 -0.70 -10.18
C SER A 58 -10.67 -1.39 -8.85
N GLY A 59 -11.69 -2.03 -8.26
CA GLY A 59 -11.56 -2.76 -7.00
C GLY A 59 -11.70 -1.87 -5.75
N ARG A 60 -11.68 -2.51 -4.58
CA ARG A 60 -11.98 -1.84 -3.30
C ARG A 60 -10.74 -1.13 -2.73
N PRO A 61 -10.89 0.08 -2.17
CA PRO A 61 -9.81 0.84 -1.53
C PRO A 61 -9.05 0.05 -0.44
N ASN A 62 -9.75 -0.65 0.46
CA ASN A 62 -9.11 -1.51 1.48
C ASN A 62 -8.20 -2.58 0.87
N THR A 63 -8.63 -3.16 -0.26
CA THR A 63 -7.86 -4.20 -0.95
C THR A 63 -6.59 -3.62 -1.58
N TRP A 64 -6.65 -2.39 -2.10
CA TRP A 64 -5.46 -1.69 -2.59
C TRP A 64 -4.54 -1.24 -1.47
N ALA A 65 -5.08 -0.64 -0.40
CA ALA A 65 -4.31 -0.24 0.78
C ALA A 65 -3.53 -1.44 1.37
N CYS A 66 -4.21 -2.57 1.54
CA CYS A 66 -3.58 -3.83 1.93
C CYS A 66 -2.47 -4.25 0.97
N GLY A 67 -2.74 -4.29 -0.34
CA GLY A 67 -1.74 -4.66 -1.34
C GLY A 67 -0.51 -3.75 -1.36
N ILE A 68 -0.69 -2.45 -1.13
CA ILE A 68 0.37 -1.44 -1.08
C ILE A 68 1.26 -1.67 0.14
N ILE A 69 0.68 -1.73 1.35
CA ILE A 69 1.46 -2.00 2.57
C ILE A 69 2.10 -3.38 2.52
N TYR A 70 1.42 -4.38 1.96
CA TYR A 70 2.02 -5.70 1.75
C TYR A 70 3.23 -5.63 0.83
N ALA A 71 3.14 -4.94 -0.31
CA ALA A 71 4.26 -4.78 -1.24
C ALA A 71 5.45 -4.08 -0.59
N LEU A 72 5.19 -3.00 0.15
CA LEU A 72 6.22 -2.29 0.91
C LEU A 72 6.82 -3.19 2.00
N GLY A 73 5.99 -3.92 2.72
CA GLY A 73 6.43 -4.88 3.72
C GLY A 73 7.31 -5.97 3.13
N PHE A 74 6.94 -6.51 1.96
CA PHE A 74 7.71 -7.54 1.26
C PHE A 74 9.11 -7.05 0.87
N VAL A 75 9.22 -5.86 0.30
CA VAL A 75 10.53 -5.32 -0.14
C VAL A 75 11.39 -4.80 1.02
N ASN A 76 10.79 -4.50 2.17
CA ASN A 76 11.47 -4.03 3.38
C ASN A 76 11.53 -5.12 4.49
N PHE A 77 11.38 -6.40 4.13
CA PHE A 77 11.51 -7.54 5.05
C PHE A 77 10.58 -7.52 6.29
N LEU A 78 9.44 -6.82 6.24
CA LEU A 78 8.48 -6.68 7.34
C LEU A 78 7.91 -8.02 7.84
N PHE A 79 7.95 -9.06 7.01
CA PHE A 79 7.47 -10.40 7.34
C PHE A 79 8.53 -11.28 7.99
N ASP A 80 9.78 -10.82 8.08
CA ASP A 80 10.87 -11.52 8.74
C ASP A 80 10.83 -11.21 10.24
N ARG A 81 10.67 -12.27 11.05
CA ARG A 81 10.58 -12.16 12.52
C ARG A 81 11.88 -11.75 13.19
N SER A 82 13.00 -11.76 12.46
CA SER A 82 14.29 -11.27 12.96
C SER A 82 14.39 -9.74 12.95
N GLN A 83 13.46 -9.04 12.29
CA GLN A 83 13.44 -7.58 12.25
C GLN A 83 12.76 -6.99 13.49
N ASP A 84 13.27 -5.85 13.95
CA ASP A 84 12.69 -5.10 15.08
C ASP A 84 11.24 -4.69 14.80
N LEU A 85 10.99 -4.19 13.58
CA LEU A 85 9.65 -3.90 13.08
C LEU A 85 9.19 -5.06 12.20
N HIS A 86 8.34 -5.94 12.76
CA HIS A 86 7.76 -7.06 12.03
C HIS A 86 6.26 -7.20 12.29
N ILE A 87 5.54 -7.68 11.27
CA ILE A 87 4.16 -8.16 11.39
C ILE A 87 3.98 -9.29 10.38
N ASN A 88 3.23 -10.34 10.71
CA ASN A 88 2.98 -11.39 9.73
C ASN A 88 1.95 -10.92 8.67
N ALA A 89 2.06 -11.47 7.47
CA ALA A 89 1.20 -11.13 6.34
C ALA A 89 -0.30 -11.36 6.61
N THR A 90 -0.66 -12.33 7.46
CA THR A 90 -2.05 -12.62 7.78
C THR A 90 -2.65 -11.48 8.61
N ASP A 91 -1.96 -11.03 9.65
CA ASP A 91 -2.44 -9.98 10.54
C ASP A 91 -2.43 -8.61 9.87
N LEU A 92 -1.44 -8.34 9.01
CA LEU A 92 -1.48 -7.17 8.11
C LEU A 92 -2.77 -7.16 7.29
N CYS A 93 -3.10 -8.27 6.62
CA CYS A 93 -4.30 -8.32 5.78
C CYS A 93 -5.59 -8.23 6.60
N LYS A 94 -5.63 -8.83 7.80
CA LYS A 94 -6.76 -8.68 8.74
C LYS A 94 -6.98 -7.23 9.15
N GLY A 95 -5.92 -6.44 9.36
CA GLY A 95 -6.04 -5.02 9.69
C GLY A 95 -6.75 -4.19 8.62
N PHE A 96 -6.78 -4.66 7.37
CA PHE A 96 -7.56 -4.05 6.29
C PHE A 96 -8.91 -4.75 6.03
N SER A 97 -9.26 -5.78 6.80
CA SER A 97 -10.39 -6.69 6.53
C SER A 97 -10.30 -7.35 5.14
N VAL A 98 -9.09 -7.80 4.77
CA VAL A 98 -8.79 -8.41 3.47
C VAL A 98 -8.23 -9.82 3.66
N ASN A 99 -8.59 -10.75 2.78
CA ASN A 99 -7.97 -12.08 2.79
C ASN A 99 -6.50 -12.00 2.34
N LYS A 100 -5.62 -12.77 2.99
CA LYS A 100 -4.18 -12.81 2.66
C LYS A 100 -3.90 -13.08 1.17
N SER A 101 -4.63 -13.99 0.52
CA SER A 101 -4.41 -14.30 -0.89
C SER A 101 -4.75 -13.09 -1.79
N THR A 102 -5.82 -12.37 -1.47
CA THR A 102 -6.22 -11.14 -2.16
C THR A 102 -5.18 -10.04 -1.97
N GLY A 103 -4.70 -9.84 -0.74
CA GLY A 103 -3.63 -8.88 -0.43
C GLY A 103 -2.34 -9.19 -1.19
N ALA A 104 -1.90 -10.45 -1.19
CA ALA A 104 -0.73 -10.90 -1.93
C ALA A 104 -0.86 -10.72 -3.46
N THR A 105 -2.04 -10.98 -4.03
CA THR A 105 -2.30 -10.74 -5.46
C THR A 105 -2.21 -9.26 -5.80
N LYS A 106 -2.81 -8.37 -4.99
CA LYS A 106 -2.65 -6.92 -5.19
C LYS A 106 -1.20 -6.46 -5.01
N SER A 107 -0.50 -7.02 -4.03
CA SER A 107 0.92 -6.73 -3.79
C SER A 107 1.81 -7.03 -5.00
N LYS A 108 1.51 -8.08 -5.77
CA LYS A 108 2.21 -8.35 -7.05
C LYS A 108 2.00 -7.21 -8.04
N ILE A 109 0.74 -6.83 -8.28
CA ILE A 109 0.39 -5.72 -9.20
C ILE A 109 1.02 -4.38 -8.80
N VAL A 110 1.19 -4.15 -7.49
CA VAL A 110 1.87 -2.94 -6.99
C VAL A 110 3.36 -2.94 -7.34
N ARG A 111 4.01 -4.11 -7.33
CA ARG A 111 5.45 -4.27 -7.58
C ARG A 111 5.82 -4.36 -9.07
N ASP A 112 4.87 -4.73 -9.91
CA ASP A 112 4.97 -4.73 -11.37
C ASP A 112 4.95 -3.30 -11.94
#